data_AF-A0A1J3GR51-F1
#
_entry.id   AF-A0A1J3GR51-F1
#
_cell.length_a   1.000
_cell.length_b   1.000
_cell.length_c   1.000
_cell.angle_alpha   90.00
_cell.angle_beta   90.00
_cell.angle_gamma   90.00
#
_symmetry.space_group_name_H-M   'P 1'
#
loop_
_entity.id
_entity.type
_entity.pdbx_description
1 polymer ?
#
loop_
_entity_poly.entity_id
_entity_poly.type
_entity_poly.pdbx_seq_one_letter_code
_entity_poly.pdbx_strand_id
1 'polypeptide(L)'
;RLGAAEGLQLAEMAASMACKAFTPRVVAKAPRVARAGRTGLRVYAANAAATPYGNALVEVAQKTNSLEAVHADVDALAAILKENESLKELLQNPVIAEAKKKEVVKRLATEASFSQYTANFLNLLIDQ
;
A
#
# COMPACT_ATOMS: atom_id res chain seq x y z
N ARG A 1 47.54 -29.66 19.05
CA ARG A 1 47.15 -29.84 20.48
C ARG A 1 45.63 -30.00 20.47
N LEU A 2 45.09 -31.19 20.20
CA LEU A 2 45.00 -32.38 21.07
C LEU A 2 44.47 -32.05 22.46
N GLY A 3 43.37 -32.73 22.80
CA GLY A 3 42.81 -32.91 24.13
C GLY A 3 41.54 -32.11 24.36
N ALA A 4 40.42 -32.66 24.82
CA ALA A 4 39.99 -34.02 25.14
C ALA A 4 38.47 -33.89 25.34
N ALA A 5 37.62 -34.62 24.62
CA ALA A 5 37.15 -35.93 25.04
C ALA A 5 36.60 -35.92 26.48
N GLU A 6 35.39 -35.41 26.67
CA GLU A 6 34.51 -35.88 27.75
C GLU A 6 33.68 -37.04 27.22
N GLY A 7 34.25 -38.23 27.35
CA GLY A 7 33.54 -39.49 27.20
C GLY A 7 33.86 -40.34 28.43
N LEU A 8 32.83 -40.66 29.21
CA LEU A 8 32.68 -41.81 30.13
C LEU A 8 31.35 -41.55 30.89
N GLN A 9 30.16 -42.04 30.49
CA GLN A 9 29.74 -43.46 30.38
C GLN A 9 29.89 -44.11 31.78
N LEU A 10 28.85 -44.52 32.51
CA LEU A 10 27.93 -45.65 32.25
C LEU A 10 26.98 -45.87 33.46
N ALA A 11 25.98 -46.75 33.25
CA ALA A 11 25.11 -47.48 34.21
C ALA A 11 23.78 -46.77 34.55
N GLU A 12 22.58 -47.35 34.49
CA GLU A 12 22.06 -48.74 34.57
C GLU A 12 20.73 -48.76 33.78
N MET A 13 20.49 -49.63 32.80
CA MET A 13 20.02 -51.02 32.93
C MET A 13 18.76 -51.22 33.79
N ALA A 14 17.79 -51.94 33.20
CA ALA A 14 16.49 -52.41 33.74
C ALA A 14 15.32 -51.40 33.63
N ALA A 15 14.12 -51.73 33.16
CA ALA A 15 13.45 -53.01 32.91
C ALA A 15 12.42 -52.78 31.78
N SER A 16 12.33 -53.63 30.77
CA SER A 16 11.42 -54.80 30.77
C SER A 16 10.12 -54.55 31.54
N MET A 17 9.02 -54.33 30.83
CA MET A 17 7.91 -55.28 30.84
C MET A 17 6.79 -54.82 29.91
N ALA A 18 6.42 -55.73 29.02
CA ALA A 18 5.24 -55.65 28.20
C ALA A 18 3.96 -55.56 29.05
N CYS A 19 2.99 -54.78 28.58
CA CYS A 19 1.57 -55.12 28.70
C CYS A 19 0.84 -54.69 27.43
N LYS A 20 0.32 -55.69 26.73
CA LYS A 20 -0.60 -55.58 25.59
C LYS A 20 -1.97 -55.13 26.08
N ALA A 21 -2.67 -54.46 25.15
CA ALA A 21 -4.13 -54.37 25.00
C ALA A 21 -4.89 -53.51 26.01
N PHE A 22 -5.52 -52.44 25.48
CA PHE A 22 -6.98 -52.27 25.45
C PHE A 22 -7.30 -50.92 24.79
N THR A 23 -7.79 -50.93 23.54
CA THR A 23 -8.20 -49.72 22.82
C THR A 23 -9.66 -49.41 23.11
N PRO A 24 -10.01 -48.28 23.77
CA PRO A 24 -11.32 -47.71 23.61
C PRO A 24 -11.37 -46.90 22.30
N ARG A 25 -12.26 -47.32 21.41
CA ARG A 25 -12.67 -46.60 20.20
C ARG A 25 -13.34 -45.28 20.60
N VAL A 26 -12.58 -44.21 20.69
CA VAL A 26 -13.14 -42.85 20.82
C VAL A 26 -13.37 -42.31 19.41
N VAL A 27 -14.64 -42.17 19.03
CA VAL A 27 -15.07 -41.41 17.85
C VAL A 27 -14.80 -39.93 18.15
N ALA A 28 -13.59 -39.46 17.85
CA ALA A 28 -13.31 -38.04 17.84
C ALA A 28 -13.83 -37.44 16.53
N LYS A 29 -14.83 -36.58 16.68
CA LYS A 29 -15.50 -35.81 15.63
C LYS A 29 -14.48 -35.13 14.72
N ALA A 30 -14.59 -35.38 13.41
CA ALA A 30 -13.73 -34.78 12.39
C ALA A 30 -13.63 -33.26 12.58
N PRO A 31 -12.45 -32.64 12.38
CA PRO A 31 -12.36 -31.19 12.41
C PRO A 31 -13.27 -30.66 11.30
N ARG A 32 -14.25 -29.83 11.67
CA ARG A 32 -14.90 -28.99 10.66
C ARG A 32 -13.79 -28.16 10.06
N VAL A 33 -13.50 -28.39 8.79
CA VAL A 33 -12.69 -27.49 7.97
C VAL A 33 -13.33 -26.13 8.12
N ALA A 34 -12.74 -25.28 8.97
CA ALA A 34 -13.03 -23.87 8.95
C ALA A 34 -12.68 -23.46 7.52
N ARG A 35 -13.71 -23.20 6.71
CA ARG A 35 -13.51 -22.44 5.48
C ARG A 35 -12.91 -21.14 5.97
N ALA A 36 -11.59 -21.05 5.89
CA ALA A 36 -10.86 -19.82 6.02
C ALA A 36 -11.53 -18.90 5.02
N GLY A 37 -12.39 -18.02 5.55
CA GLY A 37 -12.89 -16.91 4.79
C GLY A 37 -11.65 -16.29 4.18
N ARG A 38 -11.67 -16.12 2.85
CA ARG A 38 -10.70 -15.30 2.16
C ARG A 38 -10.66 -13.99 2.92
N THR A 39 -9.71 -13.86 3.84
CA THR A 39 -9.25 -12.58 4.34
C THR A 39 -8.72 -11.94 3.09
N GLY A 40 -9.59 -11.19 2.40
CA GLY A 40 -9.19 -10.26 1.38
C GLY A 40 -8.19 -9.36 2.10
N LEU A 41 -6.92 -9.63 1.87
CA LEU A 41 -5.83 -8.80 2.32
C LEU A 41 -6.08 -7.48 1.60
N ARG A 42 -6.81 -6.59 2.27
CA ARG A 42 -6.97 -5.23 1.80
C ARG A 42 -5.61 -4.62 2.07
N VAL A 43 -4.72 -4.79 1.09
CA VAL A 43 -3.42 -4.15 1.11
C VAL A 43 -3.74 -2.67 1.17
N TYR A 44 -3.54 -2.05 2.33
CA TYR A 44 -3.45 -0.62 2.45
C TYR A 44 -2.10 -0.26 1.80
N ALA A 45 -2.10 -0.26 0.47
CA ALA A 45 -0.99 0.26 -0.30
C ALA A 45 -0.87 1.76 -0.03
N ALA A 46 0.34 2.29 -0.13
CA ALA A 46 0.62 3.71 0.09
C ALA A 46 -0.43 4.59 -0.60
N ASN A 47 -1.10 5.43 0.20
CA ASN A 47 -2.17 6.35 -0.20
C ASN A 47 -3.36 5.67 -0.92
N ALA A 48 -4.16 4.92 -0.18
CA ALA A 48 -5.39 4.28 -0.67
C ALA A 48 -6.36 5.23 -1.41
N ALA A 49 -6.31 6.54 -1.10
CA ALA A 49 -7.08 7.57 -1.82
C ALA A 49 -6.41 8.04 -3.11
N ALA A 50 -5.07 8.09 -3.19
CA ALA A 50 -4.36 8.62 -4.36
C ALA A 50 -4.39 7.67 -5.56
N THR A 51 -4.32 6.36 -5.32
CA THR A 51 -4.33 5.33 -6.38
C THR A 51 -5.54 5.44 -7.33
N PRO A 52 -6.81 5.51 -6.85
CA PRO A 52 -7.95 5.62 -7.75
C PRO A 52 -7.97 6.94 -8.55
N TYR A 53 -7.53 8.06 -7.97
CA TYR A 53 -7.44 9.33 -8.70
C TYR A 53 -6.38 9.29 -9.81
N GLY A 54 -5.21 8.71 -9.53
CA GLY A 54 -4.16 8.50 -10.53
C GLY A 54 -4.64 7.62 -11.68
N ASN A 55 -5.33 6.52 -11.37
CA ASN A 55 -5.91 5.64 -12.39
C ASN A 55 -6.93 6.37 -13.27
N ALA A 56 -7.82 7.17 -12.66
CA ALA A 56 -8.81 7.95 -13.39
C ALA A 56 -8.16 8.97 -14.35
N LEU A 57 -7.09 9.65 -13.92
CA LEU A 57 -6.35 10.59 -14.78
C LEU A 57 -5.74 9.88 -15.99
N VAL A 58 -5.10 8.73 -15.78
CA VAL A 58 -4.51 7.91 -16.87
C VAL A 58 -5.60 7.44 -17.84
N GLU A 59 -6.74 6.96 -17.34
CA GLU A 59 -7.86 6.56 -18.19
C GLU A 59 -8.40 7.73 -19.04
N VAL A 60 -8.50 8.93 -18.49
CA VAL A 60 -8.90 10.13 -19.24
C VAL A 60 -7.87 10.44 -20.32
N ALA A 61 -6.58 10.44 -19.97
CA ALA A 61 -5.50 10.75 -20.90
C ALA A 61 -5.39 9.74 -22.06
N GLN A 62 -5.68 8.47 -21.81
CA GLN A 62 -5.76 7.43 -22.85
C GLN A 62 -6.93 7.66 -23.81
N LYS A 63 -8.12 8.00 -23.28
CA LYS A 63 -9.31 8.28 -24.10
C LYS A 63 -9.15 9.51 -24.99
N THR A 64 -8.39 10.50 -24.53
CA THR A 64 -8.16 11.76 -25.25
C THR A 64 -6.91 11.73 -26.13
N ASN A 65 -6.18 10.60 -26.20
CA ASN A 65 -4.88 10.47 -26.87
C ASN A 65 -3.86 11.55 -26.47
N SER A 66 -3.98 12.10 -25.26
CA SER A 66 -3.12 13.17 -24.75
C SER A 66 -2.20 12.69 -23.63
N LEU A 67 -1.83 11.41 -23.67
CA LEU A 67 -1.07 10.73 -22.63
C LEU A 67 0.28 11.42 -22.39
N GLU A 68 1.06 11.67 -23.44
CA GLU A 68 2.37 12.32 -23.32
C GLU A 68 2.29 13.73 -22.72
N ALA A 69 1.29 14.52 -23.13
CA ALA A 69 1.08 15.87 -22.60
C ALA A 69 0.72 15.83 -21.11
N VAL A 70 -0.18 14.94 -20.70
CA VAL A 70 -0.57 14.81 -19.28
C VAL A 70 0.60 14.29 -18.44
N HIS A 71 1.43 13.39 -18.97
CA HIS A 71 2.65 12.95 -18.28
C HIS A 71 3.63 14.10 -18.06
N ALA A 72 3.91 14.90 -19.10
CA ALA A 72 4.76 16.07 -18.98
C ALA A 72 4.21 17.11 -17.98
N ASP A 73 2.89 17.33 -17.98
CA ASP A 73 2.22 18.22 -17.03
C ASP A 73 2.45 17.74 -15.58
N VAL A 74 2.28 16.43 -15.32
CA VAL A 74 2.45 15.85 -13.98
C VAL A 74 3.91 15.91 -13.51
N ASP A 75 4.87 15.69 -14.40
CA ASP A 75 6.30 15.82 -14.09
C ASP A 75 6.68 17.27 -13.78
N ALA A 76 6.18 18.22 -14.55
CA ALA A 76 6.36 19.65 -14.29
C ALA A 76 5.72 20.08 -12.96
N LEU A 77 4.51 19.61 -12.66
CA LEU A 77 3.86 19.83 -11.35
C LEU A 77 4.71 19.28 -10.20
N ALA A 78 5.25 18.08 -10.35
CA ALA A 78 6.11 17.48 -9.34
C ALA A 78 7.41 18.27 -9.12
N ALA A 79 7.97 18.89 -10.17
CA ALA A 79 9.12 19.78 -10.05
C ALA A 79 8.76 21.07 -9.30
N ILE A 80 7.68 21.76 -9.70
CA ILE A 80 7.23 23.02 -9.07
C ILE A 80 6.96 22.83 -7.57
N LEU A 81 6.33 21.71 -7.19
CA LEU A 81 6.03 21.39 -5.79
C LEU A 81 7.26 21.04 -4.96
N LYS A 82 8.34 20.57 -5.60
CA LYS A 82 9.63 20.32 -4.92
C LYS A 82 10.44 21.60 -4.75
N GLU A 83 10.38 22.50 -5.73
CA GLU A 83 11.08 23.78 -5.70
C GLU A 83 10.46 24.75 -4.70
N ASN A 84 9.13 24.71 -4.53
CA ASN A 84 8.39 25.68 -3.72
C ASN A 84 7.71 24.99 -2.51
N GLU A 85 8.42 24.87 -1.40
CA GLU A 85 7.88 24.30 -0.17
C GLU A 85 6.67 25.10 0.37
N SER A 86 6.69 26.43 0.26
CA SER A 86 5.57 27.29 0.66
C SER A 86 4.28 26.99 -0.11
N LEU A 87 4.38 26.62 -1.40
CA LEU A 87 3.20 26.24 -2.20
C LEU A 87 2.62 24.91 -1.71
N LYS A 88 3.48 23.96 -1.35
CA LYS A 88 3.05 22.67 -0.79
C LYS A 88 2.35 22.87 0.56
N GLU A 89 2.88 23.72 1.44
CA GLU A 89 2.25 24.04 2.72
C GLU A 89 0.89 24.73 2.55
N LEU A 90 0.78 25.67 1.60
CA LEU A 90 -0.49 26.30 1.23
C LEU A 90 -1.54 25.28 0.78
N LEU A 91 -1.16 24.29 -0.03
CA LEU A 91 -2.10 23.29 -0.52
C LEU A 91 -2.51 22.30 0.58
N GLN A 92 -1.59 21.95 1.49
CA GLN A 92 -1.86 21.05 2.62
C GLN A 92 -2.73 21.69 3.71
N ASN A 93 -2.74 23.01 3.84
CA ASN A 93 -3.49 23.70 4.89
C ASN A 93 -5.00 23.76 4.57
N PRO A 94 -5.88 23.14 5.39
CA PRO A 94 -7.33 23.13 5.15
C PRO A 94 -8.04 24.45 5.51
N VAL A 95 -7.38 25.37 6.21
CA VAL A 95 -7.99 26.64 6.66
C VAL A 95 -8.17 27.66 5.52
N ILE A 96 -7.44 27.48 4.42
CA ILE A 96 -7.49 28.40 3.28
C ILE A 96 -8.75 28.15 2.45
N ALA A 97 -9.50 29.22 2.19
CA ALA A 97 -10.70 29.18 1.37
C ALA A 97 -10.44 28.54 0.00
N GLU A 98 -11.33 27.64 -0.42
CA GLU A 98 -11.27 26.92 -1.71
C GLU A 98 -11.11 27.87 -2.90
N ALA A 99 -11.79 29.03 -2.86
CA ALA A 99 -11.68 30.04 -3.91
C ALA A 99 -10.22 30.52 -4.13
N LYS A 100 -9.48 30.75 -3.03
CA LYS A 100 -8.08 31.18 -3.10
C LYS A 100 -7.18 30.06 -3.62
N LYS A 101 -7.45 28.79 -3.25
CA LYS A 101 -6.72 27.63 -3.77
C LYS A 101 -6.92 27.47 -5.28
N LYS A 102 -8.16 27.61 -5.74
CA LYS A 102 -8.50 27.58 -7.18
C LYS A 102 -7.80 28.70 -7.95
N GLU A 103 -7.72 29.90 -7.40
CA GLU A 103 -6.99 31.00 -8.05
C GLU A 103 -5.50 30.70 -8.18
N VAL A 104 -4.85 30.18 -7.13
CA VAL A 104 -3.44 29.80 -7.18
C VAL A 104 -3.21 28.69 -8.21
N VAL A 105 -4.02 27.65 -8.19
CA VAL A 105 -3.91 26.54 -9.16
C VAL A 105 -4.14 27.01 -10.60
N LYS A 106 -5.09 27.93 -10.83
CA LYS A 106 -5.29 28.54 -12.16
C LYS A 106 -4.05 29.30 -12.63
N ARG A 107 -3.41 30.07 -11.76
CA ARG A 107 -2.17 30.79 -12.09
C ARG A 107 -1.04 29.83 -12.44
N LEU A 108 -0.86 28.78 -11.63
CA LEU A 108 0.12 27.73 -11.91
C LEU A 108 -0.16 27.02 -13.24
N ALA A 109 -1.43 26.73 -13.53
CA ALA A 109 -1.82 26.10 -14.79
C ALA A 109 -1.56 26.98 -16.01
N THR A 110 -1.72 28.30 -15.87
CA THR A 110 -1.38 29.25 -16.95
C THR A 110 0.12 29.43 -17.12
N GLU A 111 0.89 29.46 -16.03
CA GLU A 111 2.35 29.63 -16.07
C GLU A 111 3.04 28.41 -16.68
N ALA A 112 2.61 27.22 -16.30
CA ALA A 112 3.15 25.96 -16.81
C ALA A 112 2.51 25.48 -18.12
N SER A 113 1.51 26.23 -18.64
CA SER A 113 0.80 25.89 -19.88
C SER A 113 0.20 24.48 -19.90
N PHE A 114 -0.39 24.05 -18.78
CA PHE A 114 -0.95 22.70 -18.67
C PHE A 114 -2.11 22.47 -19.63
N SER A 115 -2.29 21.20 -20.01
CA SER A 115 -3.46 20.80 -20.78
C SER A 115 -4.75 21.07 -20.01
N GLN A 116 -5.84 21.33 -20.74
CA GLN A 116 -7.15 21.58 -20.15
C GLN A 116 -7.62 20.41 -19.26
N TYR A 117 -7.24 19.19 -19.59
CA TYR A 117 -7.56 17.99 -18.82
C TYR A 117 -6.88 18.00 -17.45
N THR A 118 -5.59 18.36 -17.40
CA THR A 118 -4.84 18.46 -16.14
C THR A 118 -5.39 19.60 -15.27
N ALA A 119 -5.69 20.76 -15.84
CA ALA A 119 -6.27 21.88 -15.11
C ALA A 119 -7.64 21.53 -14.48
N ASN A 120 -8.49 20.83 -15.23
CA ASN A 120 -9.79 20.35 -14.73
C ASN A 120 -9.62 19.30 -13.62
N PHE A 121 -8.65 18.39 -13.76
CA PHE A 121 -8.33 17.42 -12.73
C PHE A 121 -7.86 18.09 -11.42
N LEU A 122 -6.99 19.11 -11.50
CA LEU A 122 -6.54 19.85 -10.31
C LEU A 122 -7.71 20.60 -9.63
N ASN A 123 -8.64 21.16 -10.41
CA ASN A 123 -9.84 21.78 -9.84
C ASN A 123 -10.72 20.75 -9.13
N LEU A 124 -10.91 19.56 -9.71
CA LEU A 124 -11.66 18.47 -9.08
C LEU A 124 -11.02 18.06 -7.74
N LEU A 125 -9.69 17.98 -7.67
CA LEU A 125 -8.97 17.64 -6.43
C LEU A 125 -9.13 18.70 -5.32
N ILE A 126 -9.39 19.96 -5.67
CA ILE A 126 -9.68 21.01 -4.67
C ILE A 126 -11.12 20.90 -4.15
N ASP A 127 -12.04 20.40 -4.99
CA ASP A 127 -13.46 20.27 -4.66
C ASP A 127 -13.78 19.01 -3.83
N GLN A 128 -12.84 18.06 -3.72
CA GLN A 128 -12.95 16.84 -2.91
C GLN A 128 -12.27 16.99 -1.55
#